data_AF-D5BL30-F1
#
_entry.id   AF-D5BL30-F1
#
_cell.length_a   1.000
_cell.length_b   1.000
_cell.length_c   1.000
_cell.angle_alpha   90.00
_cell.angle_beta   90.00
_cell.angle_gamma   90.00
#
_symmetry.space_group_name_H-M   'P 1'
#
loop_
_entity.id
_entity.type
_entity.pdbx_description
1 polymer ?
#
loop_
_entity_poly.entity_id
_entity_poly.type
_entity_poly.pdbx_seq_one_letter_code
_entity_poly.pdbx_strand_id
1 'polypeptide(L)'
;MTLKYLTFSISICFISWIVGMIINFALSKTEFYGKLSNINCIRSTKLNKFIGLSIFKWIVKNTFFKFFNPKLQLKNKATTKELIDLRQEMTFAEISHFIGFFFVMFFATLKVLRAEFIFSAWIVFMNVLMNLYPSLLQQENKRRIDHFLQRIPLKIIKKSL
;
A
#
# COMPACT_ATOMS: atom_id res chain seq x y z
N MET A 1 16.25 14.23 -21.77
CA MET A 1 16.88 13.26 -20.86
C MET A 1 15.98 12.98 -19.65
N THR A 2 15.56 14.01 -18.92
CA THR A 2 14.63 13.92 -17.77
C THR A 2 13.31 13.21 -18.08
N LEU A 3 12.69 13.50 -19.23
CA LEU A 3 11.45 12.83 -19.63
C LEU A 3 11.62 11.30 -19.79
N LYS A 4 12.76 10.86 -20.34
CA LYS A 4 13.06 9.41 -20.47
C LYS A 4 13.19 8.74 -19.10
N TYR A 5 13.85 9.42 -18.15
CA TYR A 5 13.98 8.92 -16.77
C TYR A 5 12.64 8.85 -16.06
N LEU A 6 11.82 9.87 -16.24
CA LEU A 6 10.47 9.92 -15.70
C LEU A 6 9.61 8.78 -16.24
N THR A 7 9.56 8.60 -17.57
CA THR A 7 8.81 7.53 -18.21
C THR A 7 9.28 6.16 -17.73
N PHE A 8 10.59 5.92 -17.66
CA PHE A 8 11.12 4.67 -17.13
C PHE A 8 10.71 4.44 -15.68
N SER A 9 10.81 5.47 -14.84
CA SER A 9 10.50 5.40 -13.40
C SER A 9 9.02 5.09 -13.16
N ILE A 10 8.13 5.66 -13.96
CA ILE A 10 6.69 5.35 -13.93
C ILE A 10 6.47 3.89 -14.38
N SER A 11 7.06 3.49 -15.51
CA SER A 11 6.90 2.14 -16.06
C SER A 11 7.38 1.06 -15.09
N ILE A 12 8.54 1.23 -14.46
CA ILE A 12 9.07 0.23 -13.50
C ILE A 12 8.19 0.16 -12.24
N CYS A 13 7.58 1.26 -11.80
CA CYS A 13 6.63 1.24 -10.70
C CYS A 13 5.35 0.45 -11.07
N PHE A 14 4.81 0.64 -12.27
CA PHE A 14 3.67 -0.16 -12.74
C PHE A 14 4.00 -1.67 -12.85
N ILE A 15 5.17 -2.01 -13.40
CA ILE A 15 5.63 -3.41 -13.47
C ILE A 15 5.80 -3.98 -12.07
N SER A 16 6.37 -3.21 -11.14
CA SER A 16 6.60 -3.64 -9.76
C SER A 16 5.31 -3.99 -9.02
N TRP A 17 4.19 -3.35 -9.37
CA TRP A 17 2.90 -3.66 -8.78
C TRP A 17 2.44 -5.07 -9.19
N ILE A 18 2.62 -5.45 -10.45
CA ILE A 18 2.31 -6.81 -10.94
C ILE A 18 3.21 -7.84 -10.24
N VAL A 19 4.52 -7.58 -10.19
CA VAL A 19 5.49 -8.43 -9.49
C VAL A 19 5.10 -8.57 -8.01
N GLY A 20 4.74 -7.46 -7.37
CA GLY A 20 4.28 -7.40 -5.99
C GLY A 20 3.05 -8.28 -5.75
N MET A 21 2.03 -8.18 -6.61
CA MET A 21 0.82 -9.00 -6.50
C MET A 21 1.11 -10.51 -6.66
N ILE A 22 1.95 -10.89 -7.63
CA ILE A 22 2.30 -12.30 -7.87
C ILE A 22 3.05 -12.89 -6.66
N ILE A 23 4.08 -12.19 -6.19
CA ILE A 23 4.86 -12.63 -5.02
C ILE A 23 3.96 -12.65 -3.78
N ASN A 24 3.13 -11.64 -3.60
CA ASN A 24 2.22 -11.58 -2.46
C ASN A 24 1.21 -12.73 -2.45
N PHE A 25 0.68 -13.10 -3.62
CA PHE A 25 -0.20 -14.25 -3.78
C PHE A 25 0.49 -15.59 -3.46
N ALA A 26 1.79 -15.71 -3.75
CA ALA A 26 2.56 -16.87 -3.31
C ALA A 26 2.78 -16.86 -1.79
N LEU A 27 3.13 -15.70 -1.21
CA LEU A 27 3.36 -15.53 0.22
C LEU A 27 2.10 -15.73 1.06
N SER A 28 0.91 -15.38 0.54
CA SER A 28 -0.35 -15.50 1.27
C SER A 28 -0.72 -16.93 1.66
N LYS A 29 -0.08 -17.92 1.04
CA LYS A 29 -0.24 -19.35 1.34
C LYS A 29 0.71 -19.84 2.44
N THR A 30 1.58 -18.98 2.96
CA THR A 30 2.59 -19.34 3.95
C THR A 30 2.20 -18.86 5.35
N GLU A 31 2.66 -19.56 6.39
CA GLU A 31 2.47 -19.15 7.78
C GLU A 31 3.12 -17.79 8.09
N PHE A 32 4.14 -17.40 7.31
CA PHE A 32 4.83 -16.13 7.43
C PHE A 32 3.92 -14.93 7.13
N TYR A 33 2.88 -15.11 6.31
CA TYR A 33 1.97 -14.03 5.92
C TYR A 33 1.27 -13.37 7.11
N GLY A 34 0.94 -14.17 8.14
CA GLY A 34 0.34 -13.66 9.37
C GLY A 34 1.25 -12.64 10.06
N LYS A 35 2.56 -12.90 10.13
CA LYS A 35 3.53 -11.96 10.71
C LYS A 35 3.66 -10.70 9.86
N LEU A 36 3.75 -10.86 8.54
CA LEU A 36 3.89 -9.77 7.58
C LEU A 36 2.68 -8.80 7.61
N SER A 37 1.47 -9.35 7.71
CA SER A 37 0.22 -8.59 7.74
C SER A 37 0.07 -7.64 8.94
N ASN A 38 0.79 -7.93 10.02
CA ASN A 38 0.76 -7.19 11.28
C ASN A 38 1.89 -6.15 11.40
N ILE A 39 2.79 -6.08 10.41
CA ILE A 39 3.82 -5.04 10.36
C ILE A 39 3.15 -3.69 10.21
N ASN A 40 3.64 -2.71 10.95
CA ASN A 40 3.19 -1.33 10.86
C ASN A 40 4.39 -0.41 10.92
N CYS A 41 4.71 0.23 9.79
CA CYS A 41 5.90 1.07 9.65
C CYS A 41 5.75 2.37 10.43
N ILE A 42 4.55 2.99 10.41
CA ILE A 42 4.31 4.28 11.06
C ILE A 42 3.05 4.19 11.92
N ARG A 43 3.22 3.96 13.23
CA ARG A 43 2.11 3.87 14.19
C ARG A 43 1.50 5.23 14.58
N SER A 44 2.27 6.31 14.46
CA SER A 44 1.83 7.65 14.86
C SER A 44 0.92 8.29 13.81
N THR A 45 -0.32 8.60 14.20
CA THR A 45 -1.27 9.36 13.36
C THR A 45 -0.80 10.80 13.10
N LYS A 46 -0.07 11.39 14.06
CA LYS A 46 0.56 12.71 13.88
C LYS A 46 1.62 12.66 12.79
N LEU A 47 2.48 11.62 12.80
CA LEU A 47 3.51 11.45 11.78
C LEU A 47 2.91 11.20 10.40
N ASN A 48 1.88 10.36 10.30
CA ASN A 48 1.14 10.17 9.04
C ASN A 48 0.60 11.48 8.45
N LYS A 49 0.00 12.33 9.29
CA LYS A 49 -0.49 13.64 8.85
C LYS A 49 0.66 14.54 8.40
N PHE A 50 1.76 14.56 9.16
CA PHE A 50 2.94 15.37 8.89
C PHE A 50 3.61 15.02 7.55
N ILE A 51 3.75 13.73 7.22
CA ILE A 51 4.30 13.30 5.93
C ILE A 51 3.32 13.47 4.75
N GLY A 52 2.18 14.14 4.96
CA GLY A 52 1.22 14.43 3.90
C GLY A 52 0.31 13.27 3.51
N LEU A 53 0.20 12.21 4.33
CA LEU A 53 -0.64 11.05 4.01
C LEU A 53 -2.14 11.40 3.90
N SER A 54 -2.57 12.47 4.58
CA SER A 54 -3.94 13.01 4.45
C SER A 54 -4.18 13.63 3.07
N ILE A 55 -3.19 14.33 2.51
CA ILE A 55 -3.25 14.90 1.16
C ILE A 55 -3.26 13.75 0.14
N PHE A 56 -2.36 12.78 0.31
CA PHE A 56 -2.32 11.60 -0.55
C PHE A 56 -3.65 10.83 -0.55
N LYS A 57 -4.26 10.64 0.63
CA LYS A 57 -5.61 10.04 0.74
C LYS A 57 -6.65 10.82 -0.05
N TRP A 58 -6.62 12.15 0.02
CA TRP A 58 -7.53 13.01 -0.75
C TRP A 58 -7.31 12.84 -2.26
N ILE A 59 -6.05 12.83 -2.71
CA ILE A 59 -5.71 12.60 -4.12
C ILE A 59 -6.26 11.26 -4.59
N VAL A 60 -5.97 10.17 -3.88
CA VAL A 60 -6.42 8.83 -4.28
C VAL A 60 -7.95 8.75 -4.36
N LYS A 61 -8.66 9.39 -3.43
CA LYS A 61 -10.13 9.34 -3.39
C LYS A 61 -10.81 10.19 -4.46
N ASN A 62 -10.25 11.35 -4.79
CA ASN A 62 -10.94 12.36 -5.62
C ASN A 62 -10.46 12.42 -7.08
N THR A 63 -9.39 11.69 -7.43
CA THR A 63 -8.86 11.66 -8.81
C THR A 63 -9.16 10.32 -9.50
N PHE A 64 -8.62 10.12 -10.70
CA PHE A 64 -8.68 8.85 -11.42
C PHE A 64 -8.15 7.66 -10.60
N PHE A 65 -7.30 7.90 -9.59
CA PHE A 65 -6.78 6.84 -8.73
C PHE A 65 -7.87 6.05 -7.98
N LYS A 66 -9.08 6.62 -7.81
CA LYS A 66 -10.22 5.94 -7.16
C LYS A 66 -10.66 4.66 -7.89
N PHE A 67 -10.33 4.53 -9.18
CA PHE A 67 -10.72 3.38 -10.01
C PHE A 67 -9.75 2.20 -9.93
N PHE A 68 -8.54 2.38 -9.40
CA PHE A 68 -7.56 1.28 -9.32
C PHE A 68 -7.85 0.28 -8.19
N ASN A 69 -8.68 0.65 -7.21
CA ASN A 69 -8.97 -0.22 -6.06
C ASN A 69 -10.48 -0.28 -5.74
N PRO A 70 -11.31 -0.81 -6.67
CA PRO A 70 -12.77 -0.85 -6.50
C PRO A 70 -13.18 -1.70 -5.29
N LYS A 71 -12.41 -2.75 -4.97
CA LYS A 71 -12.62 -3.60 -3.78
C LYS A 71 -12.43 -2.87 -2.44
N LEU A 72 -11.77 -1.71 -2.45
CA LEU A 72 -11.55 -0.91 -1.24
C LEU A 72 -12.66 0.12 -0.97
N GLN A 73 -13.75 0.07 -1.73
CA GLN A 73 -14.90 0.96 -1.56
C GLN A 73 -15.94 0.33 -0.64
N LEU A 74 -16.30 1.02 0.43
CA LEU A 74 -17.40 0.63 1.31
C LEU A 74 -18.70 1.28 0.86
N LYS A 75 -19.78 0.50 0.86
CA LYS A 75 -21.15 1.02 0.75
C LYS A 75 -21.58 1.63 2.09
N ASN A 76 -22.55 2.54 2.06
CA ASN A 76 -23.14 3.11 3.28
C ASN A 76 -23.78 1.98 4.11
N LYS A 77 -23.46 1.92 5.41
CA LYS A 77 -23.87 0.87 6.38
C LYS A 77 -23.22 -0.50 6.16
N ALA A 78 -21.90 -0.54 5.99
CA ALA A 78 -21.16 -1.79 5.89
C ALA A 78 -21.29 -2.67 7.14
N THR A 79 -21.47 -3.97 6.92
CA THR A 79 -21.52 -5.01 7.93
C THR A 79 -20.12 -5.29 8.51
N THR A 80 -20.07 -5.92 9.69
CA THR A 80 -18.79 -6.36 10.29
C THR A 80 -18.00 -7.28 9.35
N LYS A 81 -18.67 -8.16 8.62
CA LYS A 81 -18.05 -9.05 7.63
C LYS A 81 -17.37 -8.26 6.52
N GLU A 82 -18.07 -7.30 5.92
CA GLU A 82 -17.51 -6.44 4.86
C GLU A 82 -16.30 -5.62 5.35
N LEU A 83 -16.28 -5.23 6.63
CA LEU A 83 -15.11 -4.55 7.22
C LEU A 83 -13.91 -5.50 7.39
N ILE A 84 -14.14 -6.75 7.76
CA ILE A 84 -13.10 -7.78 7.87
C ILE A 84 -12.54 -8.09 6.47
N ASP A 85 -13.40 -8.28 5.48
CA ASP A 85 -13.01 -8.53 4.09
C ASP A 85 -12.21 -7.35 3.52
N LEU A 86 -12.67 -6.11 3.78
CA LEU A 86 -11.93 -4.91 3.40
C LEU A 86 -10.54 -4.87 4.05
N ARG A 87 -10.42 -5.24 5.32
CA ARG A 87 -9.13 -5.28 6.01
C ARG A 87 -8.17 -6.31 5.38
N GLN A 88 -8.69 -7.45 4.92
CA GLN A 88 -7.91 -8.47 4.22
C GLN A 88 -7.44 -7.94 2.86
N GLU A 89 -8.33 -7.33 2.07
CA GLU A 89 -7.98 -6.72 0.78
C GLU A 89 -6.94 -5.58 0.94
N MET A 90 -7.08 -4.73 1.97
CA MET A 90 -6.06 -3.72 2.30
C MET A 90 -4.72 -4.33 2.69
N THR A 91 -4.72 -5.46 3.40
CA THR A 91 -3.50 -6.19 3.74
C THR A 91 -2.81 -6.72 2.49
N PHE A 92 -3.57 -7.30 1.57
CA PHE A 92 -3.04 -7.76 0.30
C PHE A 92 -2.44 -6.62 -0.53
N ALA A 93 -3.15 -5.49 -0.63
CA ALA A 93 -2.67 -4.31 -1.34
C ALA A 93 -1.40 -3.72 -0.68
N GLU A 94 -1.37 -3.62 0.64
CA GLU A 94 -0.21 -3.13 1.39
C GLU A 94 1.03 -3.96 1.10
N ILE A 95 0.96 -5.28 1.27
CA ILE A 95 2.12 -6.15 1.12
C ILE A 95 2.58 -6.16 -0.34
N SER A 96 1.64 -6.17 -1.30
CA SER A 96 1.98 -6.09 -2.73
C SER A 96 2.77 -4.83 -3.06
N HIS A 97 2.36 -3.66 -2.55
CA HIS A 97 3.11 -2.42 -2.72
C HIS A 97 4.44 -2.42 -1.96
N PHE A 98 4.52 -3.06 -0.80
CA PHE A 98 5.77 -3.15 -0.04
C PHE A 98 6.81 -4.03 -0.77
N ILE A 99 6.39 -5.14 -1.37
CA ILE A 99 7.25 -5.96 -2.24
C ILE A 99 7.66 -5.16 -3.48
N GLY A 100 6.71 -4.48 -4.13
CA GLY A 100 6.98 -3.60 -5.26
C GLY A 100 8.00 -2.50 -4.93
N PHE A 101 7.91 -1.92 -3.73
CA PHE A 101 8.85 -0.92 -3.24
C PHE A 101 10.29 -1.46 -3.22
N PHE A 102 10.53 -2.63 -2.61
CA PHE A 102 11.87 -3.21 -2.57
C PHE A 102 12.37 -3.65 -3.94
N PHE A 103 11.48 -4.17 -4.78
CA PHE A 103 11.81 -4.51 -6.16
C PHE A 103 12.32 -3.29 -6.94
N VAL A 104 11.64 -2.14 -6.85
CA VAL A 104 12.09 -0.91 -7.54
C VAL A 104 13.35 -0.32 -6.89
N MET A 105 13.48 -0.41 -5.57
CA MET A 105 14.68 0.04 -4.85
C MET A 105 15.94 -0.68 -5.34
N PHE A 106 15.85 -1.98 -5.66
CA PHE A 106 16.97 -2.71 -6.27
C PHE A 106 17.46 -2.03 -7.57
N PHE A 107 16.56 -1.65 -8.48
CA PHE A 107 16.92 -0.94 -9.71
C PHE A 107 17.47 0.47 -9.45
N ALA A 108 16.93 1.19 -8.47
CA ALA A 108 17.48 2.48 -8.06
C ALA A 108 18.94 2.32 -7.59
N THR A 109 19.22 1.34 -6.74
CA THR A 109 20.58 1.04 -6.27
C THR A 109 21.52 0.71 -7.43
N LEU A 110 21.09 -0.10 -8.41
CA LEU A 110 21.90 -0.36 -9.61
C LEU A 110 22.28 0.92 -10.38
N LYS A 111 21.40 1.93 -10.38
CA LYS A 111 21.67 3.23 -11.01
C LYS A 111 22.64 4.09 -10.21
N VAL A 112 22.55 4.08 -8.89
CA VAL A 112 23.54 4.71 -8.00
C VAL A 112 24.93 4.12 -8.23
N LEU A 113 25.04 2.79 -8.32
CA LEU A 113 26.33 2.11 -8.55
C LEU A 113 26.97 2.46 -9.90
N ARG A 114 26.19 2.95 -10.86
CA ARG A 114 26.65 3.45 -12.16
C ARG A 114 26.87 4.96 -12.20
N ALA A 115 26.85 5.62 -11.05
CA ALA A 115 26.89 7.08 -10.91
C ALA A 115 25.77 7.84 -11.64
N GLU A 116 24.64 7.16 -11.95
CA GLU A 116 23.47 7.75 -12.61
C GLU A 116 22.52 8.37 -11.58
N PHE A 117 23.01 9.31 -10.75
CA PHE A 117 22.29 9.82 -9.57
C PHE A 117 20.96 10.49 -9.89
N ILE A 118 20.89 11.32 -10.94
CA ILE A 118 19.65 11.99 -11.35
C ILE A 118 18.60 10.97 -11.78
N PHE A 119 19.00 9.92 -12.49
CA PHE A 119 18.08 8.86 -12.88
C PHE A 119 17.60 8.08 -11.64
N SER A 120 18.52 7.70 -10.75
CA SER A 120 18.16 7.07 -9.49
C SER A 120 17.19 7.92 -8.66
N ALA A 121 17.39 9.24 -8.62
CA ALA A 121 16.51 10.16 -7.90
C ALA A 121 15.07 10.12 -8.44
N TRP A 122 14.90 10.09 -9.78
CA TRP A 122 13.58 9.92 -10.39
C TRP A 122 12.93 8.57 -10.06
N ILE A 123 13.71 7.49 -10.03
CA ILE A 123 13.21 6.16 -9.66
C ILE A 123 12.74 6.17 -8.20
N VAL A 124 13.56 6.68 -7.28
CA VAL A 124 13.22 6.76 -5.85
C VAL A 124 11.99 7.63 -5.64
N PHE A 125 11.93 8.80 -6.29
CA PHE A 125 10.79 9.71 -6.20
C PHE A 125 9.49 9.02 -6.62
N MET A 126 9.47 8.35 -7.78
CA MET A 126 8.28 7.62 -8.24
C MET A 126 7.95 6.42 -7.35
N ASN A 127 8.97 5.71 -6.85
CA ASN A 127 8.76 4.57 -5.97
C ASN A 127 8.14 4.98 -4.63
N VAL A 128 8.54 6.12 -4.08
CA VAL A 128 7.92 6.70 -2.88
C VAL A 128 6.45 7.00 -3.15
N LEU A 129 6.14 7.68 -4.26
CA LEU A 129 4.75 8.05 -4.60
C LEU A 129 3.85 6.84 -4.91
N MET A 130 4.37 5.85 -5.65
CA MET A 130 3.55 4.78 -6.24
C MET A 130 3.58 3.46 -5.46
N ASN A 131 4.53 3.27 -4.54
CA ASN A 131 4.59 2.06 -3.70
C ASN A 131 4.58 2.38 -2.20
N LEU A 132 5.44 3.30 -1.74
CA LEU A 132 5.53 3.58 -0.29
C LEU A 132 4.25 4.25 0.24
N TYR A 133 3.79 5.33 -0.41
CA TYR A 133 2.59 6.06 0.03
C TYR A 133 1.32 5.20 0.02
N PRO A 134 1.04 4.39 -1.02
CA PRO A 134 -0.06 3.42 -0.99
C PRO A 134 0.05 2.44 0.19
N SER A 135 1.22 1.86 0.44
CA SER A 135 1.43 0.94 1.57
C SER A 135 1.14 1.61 2.91
N LEU A 136 1.66 2.82 3.13
CA LEU A 136 1.40 3.59 4.36
C LEU A 136 -0.08 3.97 4.52
N LEU A 137 -0.74 4.32 3.42
CA LEU A 137 -2.17 4.65 3.42
C LEU A 137 -3.02 3.44 3.84
N GLN A 138 -2.68 2.24 3.35
CA GLN A 138 -3.35 1.01 3.77
C GLN A 138 -3.09 0.69 5.25
N GLN A 139 -1.88 0.88 5.76
CA GLN A 139 -1.57 0.71 7.19
C GLN A 139 -2.39 1.65 8.09
N GLU A 140 -2.59 2.90 7.66
CA GLU A 140 -3.46 3.83 8.40
C GLU A 140 -4.93 3.39 8.36
N ASN A 141 -5.43 3.00 7.19
CA ASN A 141 -6.82 2.59 7.06
C ASN A 141 -7.12 1.28 7.80
N LYS A 142 -6.22 0.27 7.77
CA LYS A 142 -6.34 -0.95 8.59
C LYS A 142 -6.47 -0.65 10.07
N ARG A 143 -5.62 0.24 10.62
CA ARG A 143 -5.72 0.66 12.04
C ARG A 143 -7.06 1.27 12.38
N ARG A 144 -7.63 2.07 11.47
CA ARG A 144 -8.96 2.67 11.68
C ARG A 144 -10.04 1.59 11.75
N ILE A 145 -9.96 0.56 10.91
CA ILE A 145 -10.86 -0.60 10.98
C ILE A 145 -10.64 -1.37 12.29
N ASP A 146 -9.40 -1.64 12.67
CA ASP A 146 -9.07 -2.38 13.90
C ASP A 146 -9.64 -1.69 15.14
N HIS A 147 -9.46 -0.36 15.25
CA HIS A 147 -10.04 0.42 16.34
C HIS A 147 -11.57 0.44 16.33
N PHE A 148 -12.20 0.37 15.15
CA PHE A 148 -13.65 0.29 15.06
C PHE A 148 -14.17 -1.10 15.50
N LEU A 149 -13.55 -2.17 15.00
CA LEU A 149 -13.91 -3.54 15.35
C LEU A 149 -13.73 -3.84 16.84
N GLN A 150 -12.70 -3.27 17.48
CA GLN A 150 -12.48 -3.38 18.93
C GLN A 150 -13.62 -2.79 19.78
N ARG A 151 -14.44 -1.88 19.23
CA ARG A 151 -15.59 -1.28 19.92
C ARG A 151 -16.89 -2.06 19.74
N ILE A 152 -16.90 -3.10 18.90
CA ILE A 152 -18.09 -3.94 18.65
C ILE A 152 -18.10 -5.12 19.64
N PRO A 153 -19.26 -5.47 20.23
CA PRO A 153 -19.37 -6.65 21.09
C PRO A 153 -18.92 -7.95 20.39
N LEU A 154 -18.09 -8.75 21.06
CA LEU A 154 -17.52 -10.01 20.52
C LEU A 154 -18.58 -11.00 19.99
N LYS A 155 -19.79 -10.99 20.56
CA LYS A 155 -20.91 -11.81 20.10
C LYS A 155 -21.34 -11.49 18.65
N ILE A 156 -21.25 -10.23 18.25
CA ILE A 156 -21.61 -9.78 16.91
C ILE A 156 -20.51 -10.16 15.90
N ILE A 157 -19.24 -10.06 16.32
CA ILE A 157 -18.08 -10.43 15.50
C ILE A 157 -18.09 -11.94 15.20
N LYS A 158 -18.34 -12.79 16.21
CA LYS A 158 -18.42 -14.24 16.03
C LYS A 158 -19.56 -14.68 15.11
N LYS A 159 -20.64 -13.90 14.99
CA LYS A 159 -21.76 -14.18 14.07
C LYS A 159 -21.46 -13.77 12.62
N SER A 160 -20.39 -13.01 12.39
CA SER A 160 -19.99 -12.49 11.07
C SER A 160 -18.79 -13.20 10.44
N LEU A 161 -18.12 -14.09 11.20
CA LEU A 161 -17.10 -15.03 10.73
C LEU A 161 -17.79 -16.29 10.21
#